data_AF-A0A8I0K7Z7-F1
#
_entry.id   AF-A0A8I0K7Z7-F1
#
_cell.length_a   1.000
_cell.length_b   1.000
_cell.length_c   1.000
_cell.angle_alpha   90.00
_cell.angle_beta   90.00
_cell.angle_gamma   90.00
#
_symmetry.space_group_name_H-M   'P 1'
#
loop_
_entity.id
_entity.type
_entity.pdbx_description
1 polymer ?
#
loop_
_entity_poly.entity_id
_entity_poly.type
_entity_poly.pdbx_seq_one_letter_code
_entity_poly.pdbx_strand_id
1 'polypeptide(L)'
;MPEDNIITLEQAVQLVKLGRAQKLIFVDDFLGSGEQFLKTWNKKVDVAGSMRSLANEYLSNNSIEIYICTIISTQYAIKNIQSVISKAHISSAHIFTDYHSVLSNHSYIWREDMKTEGPQFIEDVSLRLGIPDLDGQIDTDNTVCWRGFKKLGLSVAFQDSMPDASIPLLKFSSQEWQPLIRTGI
;
A
#
# COMPACT_ATOMS: atom_id res chain seq x y z
N MET A 1 12.82 14.66 -11.92
CA MET A 1 14.12 13.98 -11.71
C MET A 1 14.66 13.63 -13.09
N PRO A 2 15.97 13.80 -13.38
CA PRO A 2 16.54 13.35 -14.65
C PRO A 2 16.29 11.86 -14.87
N GLU A 3 15.96 11.43 -16.10
CA GLU A 3 15.66 10.02 -16.41
C GLU A 3 16.83 9.08 -16.12
N ASP A 4 18.07 9.56 -16.29
CA ASP A 4 19.30 8.79 -16.01
C ASP A 4 19.43 8.33 -14.53
N ASN A 5 18.65 8.93 -13.63
CA ASN A 5 18.60 8.55 -12.22
C ASN A 5 17.51 7.51 -11.90
N ILE A 6 16.69 7.13 -12.89
CA ILE A 6 15.73 6.04 -12.77
C ILE A 6 16.47 4.75 -13.13
N ILE A 7 16.69 3.93 -12.12
CA ILE A 7 17.49 2.71 -12.25
C ILE A 7 16.65 1.48 -11.92
N THR A 8 17.03 0.33 -12.48
CA THR A 8 16.41 -0.95 -12.13
C THR A 8 16.83 -1.41 -10.74
N LEU A 9 16.12 -2.41 -10.20
CA LEU A 9 16.47 -3.00 -8.91
C LEU A 9 17.87 -3.62 -8.92
N GLU A 10 18.26 -4.29 -10.01
CA GLU A 10 19.59 -4.88 -10.19
C GLU A 10 20.68 -3.81 -10.14
N GLN A 11 20.47 -2.69 -10.84
CA GLN A 11 21.38 -1.56 -10.83
C GLN A 11 21.47 -0.93 -9.45
N ALA A 12 20.35 -0.77 -8.75
CA ALA A 12 20.31 -0.25 -7.39
C ALA A 12 21.14 -1.14 -6.44
N VAL A 13 20.88 -2.46 -6.42
CA VAL A 13 21.64 -3.42 -5.61
C VAL A 13 23.14 -3.36 -5.94
N GLN A 14 23.50 -3.27 -7.22
CA GLN A 14 24.89 -3.13 -7.65
C GLN A 14 25.54 -1.83 -7.14
N LEU A 15 24.85 -0.69 -7.21
CA LEU A 15 25.37 0.59 -6.74
C LEU A 15 25.55 0.63 -5.22
N VAL A 16 24.61 0.07 -4.46
CA VAL A 16 24.74 -0.06 -2.99
C VAL A 16 25.93 -0.94 -2.64
N LYS A 17 26.05 -2.11 -3.27
CA LYS A 17 27.16 -3.06 -3.08
C LYS A 17 28.52 -2.43 -3.34
N LEU A 18 28.62 -1.60 -4.38
CA LEU A 18 29.86 -0.91 -4.75
C LEU A 18 30.15 0.33 -3.88
N GLY A 19 29.28 0.68 -2.93
CA GLY A 19 29.40 1.91 -2.13
C GLY A 19 29.27 3.19 -2.95
N ARG A 20 28.62 3.11 -4.12
CA ARG A 20 28.46 4.24 -5.06
C ARG A 20 27.11 4.94 -4.93
N ALA A 21 26.21 4.41 -4.10
CA ALA A 21 24.95 5.05 -3.77
C ALA A 21 25.00 5.62 -2.35
N GLN A 22 24.70 6.91 -2.22
CA GLN A 22 24.51 7.57 -0.91
C GLN A 22 23.04 7.64 -0.53
N LYS A 23 22.14 7.68 -1.52
CA LYS A 23 20.69 7.81 -1.32
C LYS A 23 19.95 6.92 -2.30
N LEU A 24 18.92 6.24 -1.81
CA LEU A 24 17.90 5.60 -2.65
C LEU A 24 16.55 6.27 -2.40
N ILE A 25 15.89 6.66 -3.48
CA ILE A 25 14.58 7.29 -3.44
C ILE A 25 13.59 6.37 -4.15
N PHE A 26 12.60 5.91 -3.41
CA PHE A 26 11.46 5.17 -3.92
C PHE A 26 10.30 6.14 -4.11
N VAL A 27 9.63 6.07 -5.25
CA VAL A 27 8.50 6.94 -5.57
C VAL A 27 7.32 6.05 -5.91
N ASP A 28 6.18 6.32 -5.28
CA ASP A 28 4.92 5.62 -5.53
C ASP A 28 3.74 6.59 -5.36
N ASP A 29 2.57 6.30 -5.92
CA ASP A 29 1.39 7.14 -5.70
C ASP A 29 0.76 6.86 -4.32
N PHE A 30 0.66 5.58 -3.96
CA PHE A 30 -0.03 5.09 -2.79
C PHE A 30 0.74 4.00 -2.05
N LEU A 31 0.89 4.19 -0.73
CA LEU A 31 1.51 3.21 0.16
C LEU A 31 0.50 2.67 1.17
N GLY A 32 -0.19 1.60 0.75
CA GLY A 32 -1.24 0.92 1.50
C GLY A 32 -0.73 0.18 2.74
N SER A 33 -0.26 -1.06 2.58
CA SER A 33 0.30 -1.86 3.68
C SER A 33 1.83 -1.78 3.79
N GLY A 34 2.49 -1.26 2.76
CA GLY A 34 3.94 -1.32 2.58
C GLY A 34 4.46 -2.69 2.12
N GLU A 35 3.59 -3.69 1.90
CA GLU A 35 4.00 -5.04 1.55
C GLU A 35 4.73 -5.11 0.21
N GLN A 36 4.28 -4.37 -0.81
CA GLN A 36 4.94 -4.32 -2.11
C GLN A 36 6.36 -3.74 -2.01
N PHE A 37 6.52 -2.64 -1.27
CA PHE A 37 7.84 -2.07 -0.99
C PHE A 37 8.74 -3.09 -0.27
N LEU A 38 8.25 -3.73 0.80
CA LEU A 38 9.02 -4.70 1.57
C LEU A 38 9.37 -5.96 0.74
N LYS A 39 8.49 -6.40 -0.16
CA LYS A 39 8.78 -7.46 -1.13
C LYS A 39 9.92 -7.04 -2.05
N THR A 40 9.86 -5.84 -2.61
CA THR A 40 10.94 -5.28 -3.46
C THR A 40 12.26 -5.15 -2.69
N TRP A 41 12.21 -4.66 -1.46
CA TRP A 41 13.37 -4.51 -0.57
C TRP A 41 14.09 -5.84 -0.32
N ASN A 42 13.33 -6.92 -0.15
CA ASN A 42 13.84 -8.26 0.11
C ASN A 42 14.04 -9.11 -1.16
N LYS A 43 13.58 -8.64 -2.32
CA LYS A 43 13.64 -9.38 -3.58
C LYS A 43 15.11 -9.64 -3.94
N LYS A 44 15.43 -10.91 -4.16
CA LYS A 44 16.75 -11.32 -4.62
C LYS A 44 16.83 -11.20 -6.13
N VAL A 45 17.88 -10.54 -6.61
CA VAL A 45 18.21 -10.39 -8.02
C VAL A 45 19.65 -10.85 -8.26
N ASP A 46 19.94 -11.33 -9.46
CA ASP A 46 21.29 -11.74 -9.82
C ASP A 46 22.17 -10.51 -10.11
N VAL A 47 23.21 -10.31 -9.30
CA VAL A 47 24.22 -9.27 -9.51
C VAL A 47 25.59 -9.93 -9.64
N ALA A 48 26.02 -10.12 -10.89
CA ALA A 48 27.28 -10.74 -11.29
C ALA A 48 27.44 -12.19 -10.78
N GLY A 49 26.41 -13.02 -10.96
CA GLY A 49 26.41 -14.44 -10.59
C GLY A 49 26.13 -14.68 -9.10
N SER A 50 25.46 -13.75 -8.43
CA SER A 50 25.17 -13.83 -7.00
C SER A 50 23.82 -13.20 -6.68
N MET A 51 22.94 -13.99 -6.06
CA MET A 51 21.61 -13.53 -5.64
C MET A 51 21.68 -12.59 -4.44
N ARG A 52 21.31 -11.32 -4.65
CA ARG A 52 21.41 -10.24 -3.65
C ARG A 52 20.14 -9.41 -3.60
N SER A 53 19.87 -8.78 -2.46
CA SER A 53 18.73 -7.89 -2.25
C SER A 53 19.20 -6.59 -1.64
N LEU A 54 18.38 -5.53 -1.73
CA LEU A 54 18.69 -4.27 -1.07
C LEU A 54 18.77 -4.43 0.45
N ALA A 55 17.93 -5.28 1.04
CA ALA A 55 18.00 -5.63 2.45
C ALA A 55 19.40 -6.14 2.85
N ASN A 56 19.98 -7.05 2.06
CA ASN A 56 21.31 -7.61 2.34
C ASN A 56 22.41 -6.55 2.23
N GLU A 57 22.37 -5.72 1.19
CA GLU A 57 23.40 -4.70 0.96
C GLU A 57 23.26 -3.50 1.92
N TYR A 58 22.04 -3.19 2.38
CA TYR A 58 21.81 -2.16 3.40
C TYR A 58 22.42 -2.54 4.75
N LEU A 59 22.31 -3.82 5.14
CA LEU A 59 22.90 -4.32 6.38
C LEU A 59 24.43 -4.29 6.37
N SER A 60 25.06 -4.52 5.20
CA SER A 60 26.50 -4.42 5.04
C SER A 60 27.00 -2.99 4.87
N ASN A 61 26.13 -2.07 4.42
CA ASN A 61 26.47 -0.67 4.14
C ASN A 61 25.44 0.29 4.77
N ASN A 62 25.58 0.55 6.07
CA ASN A 62 24.68 1.42 6.86
C ASN A 62 24.86 2.93 6.59
N SER A 63 25.57 3.31 5.53
CA SER A 63 25.79 4.73 5.15
C SER A 63 24.77 5.25 4.14
N ILE A 64 23.96 4.36 3.55
CA ILE A 64 22.97 4.74 2.56
C ILE A 64 21.68 5.24 3.21
N GLU A 65 21.20 6.40 2.77
CA GLU A 65 19.92 6.94 3.21
C GLU A 65 18.78 6.43 2.31
N ILE A 66 17.67 6.02 2.94
CA ILE A 66 16.50 5.50 2.24
C ILE A 66 15.37 6.51 2.34
N TYR A 67 14.84 6.94 1.19
CA TYR A 67 13.71 7.85 1.07
C TYR A 67 12.56 7.16 0.35
N ILE A 68 11.34 7.34 0.84
CA ILE A 68 10.10 6.84 0.22
C ILE A 68 9.17 8.04 0.07
N CYS A 69 8.88 8.44 -1.16
CA CYS A 69 8.08 9.61 -1.51
C CYS A 69 6.74 9.16 -2.10
N THR A 70 5.64 9.58 -1.47
CA THR A 70 4.29 9.15 -1.88
C THR A 70 3.28 10.29 -1.85
N ILE A 71 2.21 10.19 -2.63
CA ILE A 71 1.08 11.11 -2.49
C ILE A 71 0.32 10.76 -1.22
N ILE A 72 -0.03 9.49 -1.04
CA ILE A 72 -0.75 9.01 0.15
C ILE A 72 -0.03 7.82 0.76
N SER A 73 0.17 7.83 2.07
CA SER A 73 0.65 6.69 2.85
C SER A 73 -0.30 6.39 3.97
N THR A 74 -0.52 5.12 4.30
CA THR A 74 -1.19 4.80 5.57
C THR A 74 -0.18 4.84 6.72
N GLN A 75 -0.67 5.22 7.90
CA GLN A 75 0.09 5.13 9.15
C GLN A 75 0.52 3.68 9.44
N TYR A 76 -0.27 2.70 8.98
CA TYR A 76 0.06 1.28 9.06
C TYR A 76 1.32 0.95 8.24
N ALA A 77 1.38 1.36 6.97
CA ALA A 77 2.55 1.12 6.13
C ALA A 77 3.81 1.78 6.68
N ILE A 78 3.69 3.03 7.16
CA ILE A 78 4.79 3.77 7.78
C ILE A 78 5.37 2.97 8.94
N LYS A 79 4.53 2.52 9.89
CA LYS A 79 4.95 1.71 11.03
C LYS A 79 5.55 0.38 10.60
N ASN A 80 4.92 -0.28 9.63
CA ASN A 80 5.38 -1.58 9.12
C ASN A 80 6.78 -1.46 8.51
N ILE A 81 7.02 -0.48 7.64
CA ILE A 81 8.32 -0.26 7.01
C ILE A 81 9.38 0.18 8.03
N GLN A 82 9.05 1.11 8.92
CA GLN A 82 9.99 1.57 9.94
C GLN A 82 10.35 0.47 10.96
N SER A 83 9.52 -0.55 11.13
CA SER A 83 9.88 -1.73 11.94
C SER A 83 11.02 -2.56 11.33
N VAL A 84 11.20 -2.47 9.99
CA VAL A 84 12.25 -3.19 9.24
C VAL A 84 13.44 -2.26 8.92
N ILE A 85 13.14 -1.01 8.54
CA ILE A 85 14.12 0.01 8.13
C ILE A 85 13.89 1.25 8.98
N SER A 86 14.36 1.22 10.23
CA SER A 86 14.08 2.27 11.24
C SER A 86 14.54 3.68 10.85
N LYS A 87 15.52 3.78 9.94
CA LYS A 87 16.04 5.06 9.44
C LYS A 87 15.43 5.50 8.10
N ALA A 88 14.41 4.79 7.58
CA ALA A 88 13.77 5.20 6.33
C ALA A 88 13.02 6.53 6.51
N HIS A 89 13.30 7.48 5.63
CA HIS A 89 12.61 8.76 5.52
C HIS A 89 11.37 8.59 4.63
N ILE A 90 10.19 8.55 5.24
CA ILE A 90 8.93 8.46 4.50
C ILE A 90 8.33 9.86 4.40
N SER A 91 8.27 10.40 3.19
CA SER A 91 7.67 11.68 2.86
C SER A 91 6.38 11.43 2.11
N SER A 92 5.25 11.71 2.76
CA SER A 92 3.94 11.57 2.15
C SER A 92 3.20 12.91 2.15
N ALA A 93 2.51 13.23 1.06
CA ALA A 93 1.67 14.44 1.03
C ALA A 93 0.49 14.32 1.99
N HIS A 94 -0.08 13.11 2.13
CA HIS A 94 -1.16 12.82 3.08
C HIS A 94 -0.94 11.49 3.81
N ILE A 95 -1.21 11.48 5.12
CA ILE A 95 -1.13 10.28 5.94
C ILE A 95 -2.54 9.84 6.34
N PHE A 96 -2.93 8.65 5.89
CA PHE A 96 -4.20 8.03 6.25
C PHE A 96 -4.05 7.23 7.54
N THR A 97 -4.91 7.53 8.50
CA THR A 97 -5.00 6.86 9.79
C THR A 97 -6.26 5.99 9.87
N ASP A 98 -6.53 5.40 11.02
CA ASP A 98 -7.78 4.70 11.30
C ASP A 98 -9.02 5.59 11.10
N TYR A 99 -8.90 6.91 11.26
CA TYR A 99 -9.96 7.88 10.94
C TYR A 99 -10.44 7.86 9.47
N HIS A 100 -9.60 7.36 8.55
CA HIS A 100 -9.90 7.28 7.11
C HIS A 100 -10.47 5.91 6.71
N SER A 101 -10.63 4.99 7.67
CA SER A 101 -11.18 3.66 7.44
C SER A 101 -12.68 3.67 7.68
N VAL A 102 -13.48 3.06 6.79
CA VAL A 102 -14.92 2.83 7.01
C VAL A 102 -15.19 1.80 8.10
N LEU A 103 -14.16 1.05 8.53
CA LEU A 103 -14.27 -0.02 9.51
C LEU A 103 -13.95 0.44 10.94
N SER A 104 -13.39 1.64 11.08
CA SER A 104 -12.94 2.17 12.37
C SER A 104 -14.09 2.84 13.13
N ASN A 105 -14.12 2.65 14.45
CA ASN A 105 -14.99 3.39 15.35
C ASN A 105 -14.57 4.87 15.51
N HIS A 106 -13.34 5.23 15.14
CA HIS A 106 -12.85 6.61 15.07
C HIS A 106 -13.05 7.25 13.69
N SER A 107 -13.69 6.55 12.75
CA SER A 107 -13.89 7.07 11.40
C SER A 107 -14.66 8.39 11.40
N TYR A 108 -14.18 9.38 10.65
CA TYR A 108 -14.96 10.59 10.38
C TYR A 108 -15.98 10.40 9.24
N ILE A 109 -15.93 9.25 8.55
CA ILE A 109 -16.82 8.94 7.43
C ILE A 109 -18.25 8.76 7.94
N TRP A 110 -18.37 8.17 9.13
CA TRP A 110 -19.64 7.95 9.79
C TRP A 110 -19.99 9.13 10.68
N ARG A 111 -21.28 9.48 10.67
CA ARG A 111 -21.85 10.33 11.71
C ARG A 111 -21.73 9.63 13.06
N GLU A 112 -21.74 10.42 14.14
CA GLU A 112 -21.63 9.89 15.51
C GLU A 112 -22.68 8.80 15.82
N ASP A 113 -23.91 8.97 15.33
CA ASP A 113 -25.02 8.02 15.49
C ASP A 113 -24.99 6.84 14.50
N MET A 114 -23.91 6.71 13.72
CA MET A 114 -23.71 5.64 12.74
C MET A 114 -22.34 4.96 12.89
N LYS A 115 -21.59 5.25 13.96
CA LYS A 115 -20.25 4.66 14.16
C LYS A 115 -20.27 3.14 14.30
N THR A 116 -21.40 2.56 14.69
CA THR A 116 -21.60 1.11 14.77
C THR A 116 -22.35 0.58 13.56
N GLU A 117 -23.46 1.23 13.19
CA GLU A 117 -24.34 0.81 12.11
C GLU A 117 -23.71 0.99 10.72
N GLY A 118 -22.84 1.99 10.55
CA GLY A 118 -22.14 2.25 9.30
C GLY A 118 -21.19 1.12 8.89
N PRO A 119 -20.21 0.73 9.73
CA PRO A 119 -19.37 -0.43 9.46
C PRO A 119 -20.20 -1.71 9.27
N GLN A 120 -21.25 -1.93 10.08
CA GLN A 120 -22.14 -3.08 9.93
C GLN A 120 -22.88 -3.08 8.59
N PHE A 121 -23.34 -1.92 8.13
CA PHE A 121 -23.97 -1.77 6.82
C PHE A 121 -23.00 -2.13 5.70
N ILE A 122 -21.74 -1.72 5.77
CA ILE A 122 -20.74 -2.09 4.76
C ILE A 122 -20.54 -3.61 4.73
N GLU A 123 -20.47 -4.26 5.90
CA GLU A 123 -20.38 -5.72 6.00
C GLU A 123 -21.61 -6.40 5.39
N ASP A 124 -22.80 -6.07 5.87
CA ASP A 124 -24.07 -6.69 5.48
C ASP A 124 -24.31 -6.58 3.97
N VAL A 125 -24.08 -5.38 3.41
CA VAL A 125 -24.25 -5.13 1.97
C VAL A 125 -23.19 -5.88 1.17
N SER A 126 -21.93 -5.88 1.61
CA SER A 126 -20.86 -6.56 0.89
C SER A 126 -21.11 -8.07 0.82
N LEU A 127 -21.48 -8.69 1.95
CA LEU A 127 -21.78 -10.12 2.02
C LEU A 127 -23.02 -10.48 1.22
N ARG A 128 -24.09 -9.66 1.27
CA ARG A 128 -25.29 -9.85 0.46
C ARG A 128 -24.98 -9.83 -1.04
N LEU A 129 -24.07 -8.96 -1.46
CA LEU A 129 -23.63 -8.82 -2.85
C LEU A 129 -22.60 -9.89 -3.28
N GLY A 130 -22.20 -10.79 -2.37
CA GLY A 130 -21.26 -11.86 -2.64
C GLY A 130 -19.78 -11.43 -2.63
N ILE A 131 -19.46 -10.25 -2.10
CA ILE A 131 -18.07 -9.82 -1.88
C ILE A 131 -17.54 -10.61 -0.67
N PRO A 132 -16.46 -11.40 -0.82
CA PRO A 132 -16.05 -12.35 0.20
C PRO A 132 -15.38 -11.69 1.40
N ASP A 133 -15.46 -12.36 2.55
CA ASP A 133 -14.57 -12.09 3.67
C ASP A 133 -13.33 -12.99 3.59
N LEU A 134 -12.23 -12.42 3.10
CA LEU A 134 -10.92 -13.09 2.99
C LEU A 134 -9.96 -12.67 4.12
N ASP A 135 -10.49 -12.19 5.25
CA ASP A 135 -9.68 -11.71 6.39
C ASP A 135 -8.64 -10.64 6.00
N GLY A 136 -9.02 -9.74 5.10
CA GLY A 136 -8.14 -8.70 4.56
C GLY A 136 -7.06 -9.22 3.61
N GLN A 137 -7.16 -10.44 3.08
CA GLN A 137 -6.29 -10.89 1.99
C GLN A 137 -6.94 -10.66 0.62
N ILE A 138 -6.14 -10.92 -0.42
CA ILE A 138 -6.56 -10.99 -1.81
C ILE A 138 -6.45 -12.46 -2.22
N ASP A 139 -7.49 -12.99 -2.86
CA ASP A 139 -7.50 -14.38 -3.34
C ASP A 139 -6.69 -14.54 -4.64
N THR A 140 -6.48 -15.77 -5.06
CA THR A 140 -5.72 -16.19 -6.24
C THR A 140 -6.27 -15.64 -7.56
N ASP A 141 -7.55 -15.28 -7.62
CA ASP A 141 -8.22 -14.67 -8.76
C ASP A 141 -8.22 -13.12 -8.72
N ASN A 142 -7.46 -12.52 -7.79
CA ASN A 142 -7.43 -11.09 -7.47
C ASN A 142 -8.73 -10.55 -6.83
N THR A 143 -9.62 -11.42 -6.34
CA THR A 143 -10.75 -10.98 -5.54
C THR A 143 -10.27 -10.39 -4.22
N VAL A 144 -10.74 -9.18 -3.91
CA VAL A 144 -10.34 -8.42 -2.72
C VAL A 144 -11.38 -8.63 -1.62
N CYS A 145 -10.93 -8.85 -0.37
CA CYS A 145 -11.78 -8.88 0.81
C CYS A 145 -12.69 -7.63 0.88
N TRP A 146 -13.93 -7.77 1.33
CA TRP A 146 -14.83 -6.63 1.52
C TRP A 146 -14.24 -5.54 2.43
N ARG A 147 -13.38 -5.93 3.38
CA ARG A 147 -12.64 -5.04 4.29
C ARG A 147 -11.47 -4.30 3.64
N GLY A 148 -11.22 -4.51 2.35
CA GLY A 148 -10.00 -4.09 1.65
C GLY A 148 -8.77 -4.90 2.09
N PHE A 149 -7.68 -4.78 1.32
CA PHE A 149 -6.43 -5.43 1.64
C PHE A 149 -5.87 -4.98 3.00
N LYS A 150 -5.38 -5.94 3.79
CA LYS A 150 -4.99 -5.84 5.20
C LYS A 150 -6.03 -5.21 6.12
N LYS A 151 -7.32 -5.30 5.77
CA LYS A 151 -8.44 -4.71 6.52
C LYS A 151 -8.30 -3.20 6.70
N LEU A 152 -7.64 -2.52 5.75
CA LEU A 152 -7.45 -1.06 5.83
C LEU A 152 -8.78 -0.32 5.65
N GLY A 153 -9.73 -0.91 4.91
CA GLY A 153 -11.10 -0.40 4.80
C GLY A 153 -11.17 1.03 4.28
N LEU A 154 -10.31 1.41 3.34
CA LEU A 154 -10.24 2.79 2.89
C LEU A 154 -11.43 3.14 1.99
N SER A 155 -11.80 4.42 1.99
CA SER A 155 -12.83 4.98 1.11
C SER A 155 -12.24 5.91 0.04
N VAL A 156 -11.13 5.50 -0.58
CA VAL A 156 -10.39 6.32 -1.55
C VAL A 156 -10.33 5.68 -2.93
N ALA A 157 -10.38 6.49 -3.96
CA ALA A 157 -10.03 6.10 -5.32
C ALA A 157 -9.25 7.25 -5.96
N PHE A 158 -8.38 6.90 -6.90
CA PHE A 158 -7.71 7.85 -7.79
C PHE A 158 -8.47 7.91 -9.12
N GLN A 159 -8.16 8.91 -9.95
CA GLN A 159 -8.84 9.11 -11.22
C GLN A 159 -8.84 7.86 -12.10
N ASP A 160 -7.68 7.19 -12.19
CA ASP A 160 -7.45 6.08 -13.12
C ASP A 160 -7.35 4.71 -12.41
N SER A 161 -7.37 4.67 -11.08
CA SER A 161 -7.20 3.44 -10.31
C SER A 161 -7.84 3.50 -8.93
N MET A 162 -8.14 2.34 -8.35
CA MET A 162 -8.56 2.23 -6.95
C MET A 162 -7.61 1.28 -6.22
N PRO A 163 -7.01 1.71 -5.10
CA PRO A 163 -6.17 0.82 -4.30
C PRO A 163 -6.92 -0.43 -3.84
N ASP A 164 -6.20 -1.54 -3.75
CA ASP A 164 -6.69 -2.79 -3.16
C ASP A 164 -7.04 -2.65 -1.66
N ALA A 165 -6.44 -1.68 -0.99
CA ALA A 165 -6.74 -1.28 0.38
C ALA A 165 -8.12 -0.60 0.56
N SER A 166 -8.74 -0.13 -0.53
CA SER A 166 -10.08 0.44 -0.51
C SER A 166 -11.15 -0.65 -0.50
N ILE A 167 -12.31 -0.34 0.08
CA ILE A 167 -13.42 -1.29 0.10
C ILE A 167 -13.90 -1.58 -1.34
N PRO A 168 -14.06 -2.85 -1.75
CA PRO A 168 -14.50 -3.20 -3.10
C PRO A 168 -15.88 -2.66 -3.44
N LEU A 169 -16.74 -2.47 -2.43
CA LEU A 169 -18.11 -2.00 -2.57
C LEU A 169 -18.24 -0.68 -3.36
N LEU A 170 -17.21 0.17 -3.35
CA LEU A 170 -17.19 1.43 -4.09
C LEU A 170 -17.28 1.24 -5.62
N LYS A 171 -16.66 0.18 -6.15
CA LYS A 171 -16.62 -0.11 -7.60
C LYS A 171 -17.43 -1.35 -7.98
N PHE A 172 -17.96 -2.07 -6.99
CA PHE A 172 -18.74 -3.28 -7.25
C PHE A 172 -19.97 -2.96 -8.09
N SER A 173 -20.29 -3.81 -9.04
CA SER A 173 -21.44 -3.63 -9.93
C SER A 173 -22.19 -4.94 -10.05
N SER A 174 -23.49 -4.90 -9.76
CA SER A 174 -24.41 -6.01 -9.94
C SER A 174 -25.78 -5.48 -10.38
N GLN A 175 -26.75 -6.37 -10.56
CA GLN A 175 -28.13 -5.95 -10.81
C GLN A 175 -28.74 -5.20 -9.61
N GLU A 176 -28.26 -5.50 -8.40
CA GLU A 176 -28.76 -4.95 -7.13
C GLU A 176 -27.95 -3.77 -6.60
N TRP A 177 -26.76 -3.54 -7.14
CA TRP A 177 -25.86 -2.50 -6.67
C TRP A 177 -25.20 -1.75 -7.82
N GLN A 178 -25.31 -0.43 -7.76
CA GLN A 178 -24.62 0.47 -8.67
C GLN A 178 -23.33 0.96 -8.01
N PRO A 179 -22.21 1.00 -8.76
CA PRO A 179 -20.95 1.47 -8.22
C PRO A 179 -21.06 2.94 -7.79
N LEU A 180 -20.48 3.25 -6.63
CA LEU A 180 -20.43 4.61 -6.07
C LEU A 180 -19.34 5.45 -6.73
N ILE A 181 -18.31 4.79 -7.27
CA ILE A 181 -17.21 5.41 -8.00
C ILE A 181 -17.10 4.73 -9.36
N ARG A 182 -16.99 5.55 -10.41
CA ARG A 182 -16.59 5.10 -11.75
C ARG A 182 -15.16 5.56 -11.99
N THR A 183 -14.23 4.62 -12.11
CA THR A 183 -12.89 4.91 -12.63
C THR A 183 -13.00 5.13 -14.14
N GLY A 184 -12.14 5.97 -14.72
CA GLY A 184 -12.18 6.32 -16.15
C GLY A 184 -12.24 5.11 -17.09
N ILE A 185 -12.97 5.27 -18.20
CA ILE A 185 -13.18 4.30 -19.29
C ILE A 185 -11.90 4.15 -20.11
#